data_AF-A0A1V3WC84-F1
#
_entry.id   AF-A0A1V3WC84-F1
#
_cell.length_a   1.000
_cell.length_b   1.000
_cell.length_c   1.000
_cell.angle_alpha   90.00
_cell.angle_beta   90.00
_cell.angle_gamma   90.00
#
_symmetry.space_group_name_H-M   'P 1'
#
loop_
_entity.id
_entity.type
_entity.pdbx_description
1 polymer ?
#
loop_
_entity_poly.entity_id
_entity_poly.type
_entity_poly.pdbx_seq_one_letter_code
_entity_poly.pdbx_strand_id
1 'polypeptide(L)' 'MANSDGSVTIVLSPGTTAHPNSLTTLGYPRGNLAFRWFLADELPTRPEVKLVPVADAPTGVG' A
#
# COMPACT_ATOMS: atom_id res chain seq x y z
N MET A 1 8.13 -4.74 -1.14
CA MET A 1 9.16 -4.83 -0.09
C MET A 1 8.46 -4.90 1.26
N ALA A 2 8.88 -5.82 2.11
CA ALA A 2 8.35 -5.95 3.47
C ALA A 2 9.07 -4.99 4.42
N ASN A 3 8.38 -4.61 5.48
CA ASN A 3 8.93 -3.94 6.65
C ASN A 3 9.70 -4.97 7.51
N SER A 4 10.46 -4.47 8.48
CA SER A 4 11.29 -5.24 9.40
C SER A 4 10.48 -6.23 10.25
N ASP A 5 9.23 -5.90 10.55
CA ASP A 5 8.27 -6.74 11.29
C ASP A 5 7.54 -7.76 10.40
N GLY A 6 7.89 -7.84 9.11
CA GLY A 6 7.25 -8.72 8.13
C GLY A 6 5.94 -8.20 7.55
N SER A 7 5.42 -7.06 8.03
CA SER A 7 4.27 -6.40 7.42
C SER A 7 4.64 -5.77 6.07
N VAL A 8 3.64 -5.37 5.28
CA VAL A 8 3.86 -4.67 4.01
C VAL A 8 3.03 -3.39 4.00
N THR A 9 3.70 -2.26 3.76
CA THR A 9 3.04 -0.98 3.52
C THR A 9 2.94 -0.71 2.02
N ILE A 10 1.78 -0.27 1.53
CA ILE A 10 1.57 0.17 0.14
C ILE A 10 1.13 1.64 0.18
N VAL A 11 1.74 2.48 -0.67
CA VAL A 11 1.38 3.90 -0.78
C VAL A 11 0.61 4.13 -2.07
N LEU A 12 -0.70 4.37 -1.96
CA LEU A 12 -1.57 4.72 -3.09
C LEU A 12 -1.69 6.24 -3.21
N SER A 13 -1.32 6.83 -4.36
CA SER A 13 -1.43 8.28 -4.58
C SER A 13 -1.64 8.65 -6.06
N PRO A 14 -1.95 9.91 -6.42
CA PRO A 14 -2.12 10.30 -7.82
C PRO A 14 -0.88 10.08 -8.71
N GLY A 15 0.31 10.18 -8.13
CA GLY A 15 1.60 9.97 -8.81
C GLY A 15 2.46 8.93 -8.09
N THR A 16 3.68 8.70 -8.59
CA THR A 16 4.66 7.87 -7.88
C THR A 16 5.23 8.62 -6.68
N THR A 17 5.51 7.89 -5.61
CA THR A 17 6.20 8.38 -4.40
C THR A 17 7.56 7.70 -4.27
N ALA A 18 8.39 8.16 -3.34
CA ALA A 18 9.69 7.54 -3.06
C ALA A 18 9.59 6.13 -2.45
N HIS A 19 8.42 5.76 -1.91
CA HIS A 19 8.22 4.47 -1.27
C HIS A 19 8.39 3.32 -2.26
N PRO A 20 9.09 2.22 -1.91
CA PRO A 20 9.33 1.11 -2.83
C PRO A 20 8.05 0.38 -3.27
N ASN A 21 6.98 0.45 -2.48
CA ASN A 21 5.65 -0.09 -2.81
C ASN A 21 4.67 1.04 -3.19
N SER A 22 5.03 1.88 -4.15
CA SER A 22 4.17 2.96 -4.64
C SER A 22 3.19 2.45 -5.70
N LEU A 23 1.91 2.86 -5.60
CA LEU A 23 0.88 2.59 -6.59
C LEU A 23 0.20 3.92 -6.98
N THR A 24 0.01 4.13 -8.28
CA THR A 24 -0.63 5.35 -8.78
C THR A 24 -2.13 5.13 -8.98
N THR A 25 -2.97 6.11 -8.66
CA THR A 25 -4.38 6.11 -9.08
C THR A 25 -4.55 6.51 -10.56
N LEU A 26 -3.47 6.88 -11.27
CA LEU A 26 -3.50 7.35 -12.67
C LEU A 26 -4.46 8.54 -12.89
N GLY A 27 -4.70 9.34 -11.85
CA GLY A 27 -5.64 10.45 -11.89
C GLY A 27 -7.12 10.07 -11.72
N TYR A 28 -7.45 8.78 -11.55
CA TYR A 28 -8.81 8.36 -11.23
C TYR A 28 -9.18 8.76 -9.80
N PRO A 29 -10.31 9.47 -9.59
CA PRO A 29 -10.72 9.93 -8.26
C PRO A 29 -11.29 8.80 -7.39
N ARG A 30 -11.75 7.70 -8.01
CA ARG A 30 -12.35 6.54 -7.37
C ARG A 30 -12.09 5.28 -8.18
N GLY A 31 -12.06 4.14 -7.50
CA GLY A 31 -11.90 2.82 -8.09
C GLY A 31 -11.92 1.74 -7.00
N ASN A 32 -11.68 0.50 -7.42
CA ASN A 32 -11.58 -0.64 -6.51
C ASN A 32 -10.13 -1.11 -6.42
N LEU A 33 -9.65 -1.40 -5.22
CA LEU A 33 -8.39 -2.08 -4.99
C LEU A 33 -8.70 -3.52 -4.59
N ALA A 34 -8.11 -4.47 -5.31
CA ALA A 34 -8.31 -5.89 -5.08
C ALA A 34 -7.01 -6.53 -4.60
N PHE A 35 -7.05 -7.07 -3.40
CA PHE A 35 -5.97 -7.88 -2.85
C PHE A 35 -6.23 -9.35 -3.17
N ARG A 36 -5.16 -10.10 -3.45
CA ARG A 36 -5.23 -11.52 -3.79
C ARG A 36 -4.10 -12.25 -3.10
N TRP A 37 -4.45 -13.35 -2.45
CA TRP A 37 -3.54 -14.21 -1.73
C TRP A 37 -3.67 -15.59 -2.35
N PHE A 38 -2.52 -16.18 -2.68
CA PHE A 38 -2.45 -17.46 -3.36
C PHE A 38 -1.76 -18.43 -2.41
N LEU A 39 -2.43 -19.54 -2.11
CA LEU A 39 -1.89 -20.61 -1.27
C LEU A 39 -1.47 -20.12 0.13
N ALA A 40 -2.19 -19.17 0.71
CA ALA A 40 -1.97 -18.77 2.09
C ALA A 40 -2.44 -19.88 3.04
N ASP A 41 -1.61 -20.21 4.03
CA ASP A 41 -1.93 -21.23 5.04
C ASP A 41 -3.19 -20.85 5.85
N GLU A 42 -3.40 -19.54 6.03
CA GLU A 42 -4.55 -18.97 6.72
C GLU A 42 -5.10 -17.76 5.96
N LEU A 43 -6.34 -17.36 6.26
CA LEU A 43 -6.93 -16.15 5.72
C LEU A 43 -6.22 -14.92 6.31
N PRO A 44 -5.56 -14.08 5.49
CA PRO A 44 -4.81 -12.96 6.02
C PRO A 44 -5.73 -11.88 6.60
N THR A 45 -5.24 -11.20 7.63
CA THR A 45 -5.95 -10.09 8.25
C THR A 45 -6.24 -9.01 7.21
N ARG A 46 -7.42 -8.39 7.34
CA ARG A 46 -7.81 -7.26 6.50
C ARG A 46 -6.77 -6.13 6.62
N PRO A 47 -6.27 -5.57 5.50
CA PRO A 47 -5.34 -4.45 5.55
C PRO A 47 -5.95 -3.23 6.28
N GLU A 48 -5.13 -2.59 7.10
CA GLU A 48 -5.46 -1.29 7.68
C GLU A 48 -5.21 -0.17 6.67
N VAL A 49 -6.02 0.89 6.73
CA VAL A 49 -5.95 2.01 5.79
C VAL A 49 -5.96 3.33 6.55
N LYS A 50 -5.05 4.22 6.19
CA LYS A 50 -5.00 5.60 6.68
C LYS A 50 -4.87 6.56 5.50
N LEU A 51 -5.75 7.55 5.44
CA LEU A 51 -5.62 8.66 4.50
C LEU A 51 -4.75 9.75 5.14
N VAL A 52 -3.71 10.18 4.42
CA VAL A 52 -2.77 11.21 4.84
C VAL A 52 -2.43 12.16 3.68
N PRO A 53 -1.94 13.38 3.95
CA PRO A 53 -1.27 14.18 2.94
C PRO A 53 -0.11 13.42 2.31
N VAL A 54 0.13 13.59 1.01
CA VAL A 54 1.23 12.90 0.30
C VAL A 54 2.60 13.19 0.92
N ALA A 55 2.80 14.40 1.46
CA ALA A 55 4.03 14.79 2.13
C ALA A 55 4.32 14.00 3.42
N ASP A 56 3.28 13.43 4.05
CA ASP A 56 3.39 12.66 5.28
C ASP A 56 3.39 11.14 5.02
N ALA A 57 3.29 10.72 3.75
CA ALA A 57 3.33 9.31 3.40
C ALA A 57 4.74 8.73 3.65
N PRO A 58 4.84 7.47 4.12
CA PRO A 58 6.13 6.80 4.29
C PRO A 58 6.93 6.81 2.98
N THR A 59 8.24 7.05 3.07
CA THR A 59 9.14 7.09 1.91
C THR A 59 10.06 5.87 1.80
N GLY A 60 10.06 5.00 2.81
CA GLY A 60 10.81 3.74 2.84
C GLY A 60 10.10 2.70 3.69
N VAL A 61 10.70 1.51 3.79
CA VAL A 61 10.20 0.44 4.67
C VAL A 61 10.51 0.75 6.13
N GLY A 62 9.57 0.39 7.01
CA GLY A 62 9.76 0.42 8.47
C GLY A 62 10.46 -0.82 9.00
#